data_AF-A0A847ZRI8-F1
#
_entry.id   AF-A0A847ZRI8-F1
#
_cell.length_a   1.000
_cell.length_b   1.000
_cell.length_c   1.000
_cell.angle_alpha   90.00
_cell.angle_beta   90.00
_cell.angle_gamma   90.00
#
_symmetry.space_group_name_H-M   'P 1'
#
loop_
_entity.id
_entity.type
_entity.pdbx_description
1 polymer ?
#
loop_
_entity_poly.entity_id
_entity_poly.type
_entity_poly.pdbx_seq_one_letter_code
_entity_poly.pdbx_strand_id
1 'polypeptide(L)'
;YATPSNIALSLIVLAAILAVARYGKGFMQNIAVLLGILLGGVLAALLGKMSFAKVGEASWFDVIMPFHFGTPVFDPLLIITMCLVMIVVMIESSGMFLALGDMTGKAVGRKALSAGLRTDGLGTLIGGIFNTFPYTSFSQNVGLVGVTGVKSRFVCVAGGVILIILGLIPKLAALVEALPTAVLGGAGLVMFGMVAATGIRILSTVDFKSNRNNLFIVAIALGLGMIPLIAPNFKQWLPHGIHPLIESGILLAAVAAVVLNLYFNGTRSEADADDELKEAASVSGSH
;
A
#
# COMPACT_ATOMS: atom_id res chain seq x y z
N TYR A 1 18.45 9.08 -18.43
CA TYR A 1 17.07 9.37 -18.87
C TYR A 1 16.52 8.19 -19.65
N ALA A 2 15.21 7.90 -19.55
CA ALA A 2 14.62 6.74 -20.22
C ALA A 2 14.62 6.88 -21.75
N THR A 3 14.84 5.79 -22.49
CA THR A 3 14.78 5.81 -23.95
C THR A 3 13.35 6.07 -24.44
N PRO A 4 13.15 6.75 -25.58
CA PRO A 4 11.80 7.03 -26.12
C PRO A 4 10.96 5.76 -26.27
N SER A 5 11.60 4.65 -26.64
CA SER A 5 10.98 3.33 -26.75
C SER A 5 10.45 2.78 -25.42
N ASN A 6 11.12 3.07 -24.29
CA ASN A 6 10.64 2.66 -22.96
C ASN A 6 9.49 3.56 -22.50
N ILE A 7 9.55 4.86 -22.78
CA ILE A 7 8.47 5.80 -22.47
C ILE A 7 7.20 5.41 -23.24
N ALA A 8 7.32 5.13 -24.54
CA ALA A 8 6.22 4.67 -25.37
C ALA A 8 5.60 3.38 -24.81
N LEU A 9 6.42 2.40 -24.40
CA LEU A 9 5.94 1.15 -23.82
C LEU A 9 5.15 1.40 -22.52
N SER A 10 5.64 2.26 -21.63
CA SER A 10 4.94 2.65 -20.40
C SER A 10 3.60 3.35 -20.68
N LEU A 11 3.57 4.25 -21.68
CA LEU A 11 2.34 4.93 -22.10
C LEU A 11 1.32 3.98 -22.72
N ILE A 12 1.77 3.00 -23.52
CA ILE A 12 0.89 1.96 -24.07
C ILE A 12 0.30 1.11 -22.94
N VAL A 13 1.11 0.70 -21.97
CA VAL A 13 0.62 -0.03 -20.79
C VAL A 13 -0.43 0.79 -20.05
N LEU A 14 -0.14 2.06 -19.76
CA LEU A 14 -1.10 2.95 -19.11
C LEU A 14 -2.39 3.10 -19.92
N ALA A 15 -2.30 3.35 -21.23
CA ALA A 15 -3.45 3.46 -22.11
C ALA A 15 -4.27 2.17 -22.14
N ALA A 16 -3.62 1.00 -22.15
CA ALA A 16 -4.29 -0.28 -22.07
C ALA A 16 -5.02 -0.46 -20.73
N ILE A 17 -4.40 -0.11 -19.60
CA ILE A 17 -5.05 -0.16 -18.29
C ILE A 17 -6.29 0.74 -18.28
N LEU A 18 -6.17 1.98 -18.76
CA LEU A 18 -7.29 2.93 -18.82
C LEU A 18 -8.40 2.45 -19.75
N ALA A 19 -8.05 1.88 -20.92
CA ALA A 19 -9.02 1.33 -21.85
C ALA A 19 -9.77 0.14 -21.23
N VAL A 20 -9.07 -0.78 -20.58
CA VAL A 20 -9.71 -1.93 -19.91
C VAL A 20 -10.56 -1.47 -18.72
N ALA A 21 -10.09 -0.51 -17.93
CA ALA A 21 -10.87 0.05 -16.82
C ALA A 21 -12.15 0.75 -17.32
N ARG A 22 -12.07 1.49 -18.44
CA ARG A 22 -13.21 2.23 -19.00
C ARG A 22 -14.21 1.35 -19.74
N TYR A 23 -13.74 0.44 -20.59
CA TYR A 23 -14.56 -0.33 -21.52
C TYR A 23 -14.78 -1.79 -21.08
N GLY A 24 -13.96 -2.31 -20.17
CA GLY A 24 -14.17 -3.61 -19.56
C GLY A 24 -15.47 -3.66 -18.77
N LYS A 25 -15.95 -4.86 -18.47
CA LYS A 25 -17.14 -5.05 -17.61
C LYS A 25 -16.85 -6.07 -16.51
N GLY A 26 -17.39 -5.81 -15.33
CA GLY A 26 -17.32 -6.73 -14.19
C GLY A 26 -15.89 -7.09 -13.83
N PHE A 27 -15.54 -8.38 -13.91
CA PHE A 27 -14.22 -8.90 -13.55
C PHE A 27 -13.06 -8.25 -14.32
N MET A 28 -13.23 -7.96 -15.62
CA MET A 28 -12.14 -7.40 -16.45
C MET A 28 -11.69 -6.01 -15.98
N GLN A 29 -12.61 -5.19 -15.45
CA GLN A 29 -12.26 -3.87 -14.92
C GLN A 29 -11.39 -3.98 -13.66
N ASN A 30 -11.69 -4.99 -12.83
CA ASN A 30 -10.98 -5.21 -11.57
C ASN A 30 -9.54 -5.70 -11.77
N ILE A 31 -9.31 -6.44 -12.86
CA ILE A 31 -7.96 -6.91 -13.24
C ILE A 31 -7.31 -6.05 -14.32
N ALA A 32 -7.76 -4.80 -14.51
CA ALA A 32 -7.27 -3.93 -15.58
C ALA A 32 -5.75 -3.70 -15.51
N VAL A 33 -5.19 -3.54 -14.30
CA VAL A 33 -3.74 -3.39 -14.09
C VAL A 33 -3.01 -4.67 -14.54
N LEU A 34 -3.50 -5.85 -14.15
CA LEU A 34 -2.92 -7.13 -14.53
C LEU A 34 -2.96 -7.32 -16.06
N LEU A 35 -4.10 -7.04 -16.70
CA LEU A 35 -4.25 -7.13 -18.15
C LEU A 35 -3.34 -6.15 -18.89
N GLY A 36 -3.16 -4.94 -18.35
CA GLY A 36 -2.22 -3.96 -18.90
C GLY A 36 -0.77 -4.42 -18.80
N ILE A 37 -0.36 -5.01 -17.67
CA ILE A 37 0.98 -5.60 -17.51
C ILE A 37 1.17 -6.77 -18.48
N LEU A 38 0.17 -7.64 -18.63
CA LEU A 38 0.23 -8.77 -19.58
C LEU A 38 0.40 -8.28 -21.01
N LEU A 39 -0.40 -7.29 -21.44
CA LEU A 39 -0.29 -6.69 -22.77
C LEU A 39 1.08 -6.03 -22.97
N GLY A 40 1.55 -5.28 -21.97
CA GLY A 40 2.87 -4.67 -21.98
C GLY A 40 4.02 -5.68 -22.07
N GLY A 41 3.90 -6.79 -21.35
CA GLY A 41 4.84 -7.91 -21.39
C GLY A 41 4.87 -8.58 -22.75
N VAL A 42 3.70 -8.86 -23.35
CA VAL A 42 3.62 -9.42 -24.71
C VAL A 42 4.28 -8.47 -25.73
N LEU A 43 3.98 -7.17 -25.68
CA LEU A 43 4.63 -6.20 -26.55
C LEU A 43 6.14 -6.11 -26.31
N ALA A 44 6.58 -6.13 -25.05
CA ALA A 44 8.00 -6.12 -24.71
C ALA A 44 8.73 -7.36 -25.24
N ALA A 45 8.10 -8.53 -25.17
CA ALA A 45 8.63 -9.78 -25.72
C ALA A 45 8.75 -9.70 -27.25
N LEU A 46 7.72 -9.20 -27.94
CA LEU A 46 7.75 -9.00 -29.39
C LEU A 46 8.83 -8.00 -29.84
N LEU A 47 9.11 -6.99 -29.01
CA LEU A 47 10.18 -6.02 -29.23
C LEU A 47 11.58 -6.55 -28.84
N GLY A 48 11.70 -7.82 -28.43
CA GLY A 48 12.98 -8.42 -28.04
C GLY A 48 13.58 -7.87 -26.74
N LYS A 49 12.77 -7.21 -25.90
CA LYS A 49 13.22 -6.58 -24.64
C LYS A 49 13.15 -7.49 -23.43
N MET A 50 12.64 -8.71 -23.58
CA MET A 50 12.54 -9.71 -22.51
C MET A 50 13.51 -10.86 -22.78
N SER A 51 14.21 -11.31 -21.74
CA SER A 51 15.01 -12.53 -21.78
C SER A 51 14.32 -13.61 -20.95
N PHE A 52 14.10 -14.78 -21.55
CA PHE A 52 13.45 -15.92 -20.91
C PHE A 52 14.44 -17.01 -20.47
N ALA A 53 15.75 -16.75 -20.54
CA ALA A 53 16.78 -17.72 -20.16
C ALA A 53 16.57 -18.25 -18.72
N LYS A 54 16.38 -17.33 -17.76
CA LYS A 54 16.10 -17.66 -16.36
C LYS A 54 14.82 -18.48 -16.16
N VAL A 55 13.81 -18.31 -17.03
CA VAL A 55 12.56 -19.07 -16.97
C VAL A 55 12.78 -20.52 -17.39
N GLY A 56 13.69 -20.76 -18.34
CA GLY A 56 14.10 -22.10 -18.77
C GLY A 56 14.89 -22.85 -17.71
N GLU A 57 15.76 -22.14 -16.98
CA GLU A 57 16.63 -22.69 -15.93
C GLU A 57 15.90 -22.89 -14.59
N ALA A 58 14.87 -22.08 -14.32
CA ALA A 58 14.15 -22.13 -13.05
C ALA A 58 13.42 -23.45 -12.82
N SER A 59 13.54 -23.98 -11.60
CA SER A 59 12.80 -25.14 -11.12
C SER A 59 11.29 -24.93 -11.17
N TRP A 60 10.53 -26.00 -11.40
CA TRP A 60 9.07 -25.95 -11.34
C TRP A 60 8.53 -25.78 -9.92
N PHE A 61 9.26 -26.30 -8.93
CA PHE A 61 8.93 -26.18 -7.52
C PHE A 61 10.21 -25.88 -6.74
N ASP A 62 10.13 -24.91 -5.84
CA ASP A 62 11.19 -24.64 -4.87
C ASP A 62 10.58 -24.09 -3.58
N VAL A 63 11.17 -24.45 -2.45
CA VAL A 63 10.68 -24.06 -1.14
C VAL A 63 11.48 -22.85 -0.66
N ILE A 64 10.76 -21.78 -0.33
CA ILE A 64 11.38 -20.56 0.21
C ILE A 64 11.96 -20.89 1.59
N MET A 65 13.28 -20.88 1.70
CA MET A 65 13.95 -21.14 2.97
C MET A 65 13.86 -19.91 3.89
N PRO A 66 13.52 -20.08 5.18
CA PRO A 66 13.67 -19.03 6.17
C PRO A 66 15.10 -18.47 6.16
N PHE A 67 15.24 -17.15 6.26
CA PHE A 67 16.53 -16.47 6.36
C PHE A 67 17.49 -16.72 5.17
N HIS A 68 16.95 -17.00 3.98
CA HIS A 68 17.73 -17.20 2.75
C HIS A 68 18.80 -16.12 2.50
N PHE A 69 18.54 -14.84 2.80
CA PHE A 69 19.52 -13.76 2.61
C PHE A 69 20.43 -13.50 3.81
N GLY A 70 20.26 -14.23 4.92
CA GLY A 70 21.09 -14.12 6.11
C GLY A 70 20.29 -14.06 7.41
N THR A 71 21.00 -14.13 8.53
CA THR A 71 20.42 -14.00 9.87
C THR A 71 20.01 -12.57 10.19
N PRO A 72 18.95 -12.35 10.98
CA PRO A 72 18.49 -11.00 11.33
C PRO A 72 19.57 -10.22 12.08
N VAL A 73 19.85 -9.00 11.61
CA VAL A 73 20.78 -8.05 12.24
C VAL A 73 19.97 -7.03 13.03
N PHE A 74 20.26 -6.92 14.32
CA PHE A 74 19.56 -6.01 15.22
C PHE A 74 20.34 -4.70 15.35
N ASP A 75 19.99 -3.73 14.50
CA ASP A 75 20.47 -2.35 14.62
C ASP A 75 19.41 -1.49 15.31
N PRO A 76 19.69 -0.89 16.49
CA PRO A 76 18.71 -0.11 17.23
C PRO A 76 18.10 1.06 16.44
N LEU A 77 18.89 1.72 15.57
CA LEU A 77 18.42 2.84 14.77
C LEU A 77 17.46 2.38 13.67
N LEU A 78 17.80 1.27 12.99
CA LEU A 78 16.93 0.67 11.98
C LEU A 78 15.65 0.11 12.61
N ILE A 79 15.74 -0.46 13.81
CA ILE A 79 14.57 -0.92 14.57
C ILE A 79 13.63 0.24 14.86
N ILE A 80 14.13 1.36 15.41
CA ILE A 80 13.31 2.54 15.69
C ILE A 80 12.67 3.08 14.39
N THR A 81 13.44 3.14 13.31
CA THR A 81 12.95 3.58 12.00
C THR A 81 11.82 2.69 11.50
N MET A 82 12.00 1.36 11.56
CA MET A 82 10.98 0.40 11.14
C MET A 82 9.76 0.38 12.06
N CYS A 83 9.93 0.57 13.37
CA CYS A 83 8.82 0.71 14.32
C CYS A 83 7.93 1.89 13.92
N LEU A 84 8.53 3.01 13.52
CA LEU A 84 7.77 4.18 13.10
C LEU A 84 7.08 3.95 11.75
N VAL A 85 7.72 3.27 10.79
CA VAL A 85 7.07 2.82 9.55
C VAL A 85 5.87 1.93 9.84
N MET A 86 6.00 1.00 10.79
CA MET A 86 4.91 0.12 11.21
C MET A 86 3.73 0.88 11.84
N ILE A 87 3.97 1.97 12.57
CA ILE A 87 2.88 2.82 13.07
C ILE A 87 2.08 3.41 11.90
N VAL A 88 2.76 3.87 10.84
CA VAL A 88 2.07 4.40 9.65
C VAL A 88 1.27 3.32 8.94
N VAL A 89 1.85 2.13 8.78
CA VAL A 89 1.15 0.95 8.22
C VAL A 89 -0.08 0.57 9.04
N MET A 90 0.00 0.65 10.38
CA MET A 90 -1.14 0.40 11.26
C MET A 90 -2.23 1.47 11.13
N ILE A 91 -1.87 2.74 10.96
CA ILE A 91 -2.83 3.82 10.71
C ILE A 91 -3.55 3.60 9.38
N GLU A 92 -2.81 3.27 8.32
CA GLU A 92 -3.38 2.93 7.00
C GLU A 92 -4.34 1.75 7.11
N SER A 93 -3.91 0.65 7.71
CA SER A 93 -4.73 -0.56 7.86
C SER A 93 -5.97 -0.32 8.73
N SER A 94 -5.88 0.53 9.75
CA SER A 94 -7.04 0.93 10.56
C SER A 94 -8.11 1.63 9.70
N GLY A 95 -7.70 2.57 8.83
CA GLY A 95 -8.61 3.22 7.89
C GLY A 95 -9.27 2.22 6.93
N MET A 96 -8.51 1.23 6.46
CA MET A 96 -9.03 0.18 5.59
C MET A 96 -10.03 -0.75 6.30
N PHE A 97 -9.79 -1.08 7.57
CA PHE A 97 -10.71 -1.88 8.37
C PHE A 97 -12.03 -1.16 8.61
N LEU A 98 -12.00 0.14 8.93
CA LEU A 98 -13.20 0.95 9.09
C LEU A 98 -13.99 1.03 7.78
N ALA A 99 -13.32 1.35 6.67
CA ALA A 99 -13.96 1.41 5.35
C ALA A 99 -14.60 0.06 4.94
N LEU A 100 -13.92 -1.05 5.21
CA LEU A 100 -14.47 -2.39 4.94
C LEU A 100 -15.63 -2.74 5.90
N GLY A 101 -15.56 -2.30 7.16
CA GLY A 101 -16.63 -2.40 8.14
C GLY A 101 -17.92 -1.77 7.65
N ASP A 102 -17.83 -0.53 7.20
CA ASP A 102 -18.96 0.24 6.63
C ASP A 102 -19.54 -0.50 5.42
N MET A 103 -18.68 -0.92 4.48
CA MET A 103 -19.12 -1.63 3.28
C MET A 103 -19.75 -2.98 3.59
N THR A 104 -19.34 -3.65 4.67
CA THR A 104 -19.88 -4.94 5.08
C THR A 104 -21.07 -4.83 6.03
N GLY A 105 -21.39 -3.63 6.54
CA GLY A 105 -22.43 -3.41 7.55
C GLY A 105 -22.07 -3.98 8.92
N LYS A 106 -20.77 -4.06 9.25
CA LYS A 106 -20.27 -4.59 10.52
C LYS A 106 -19.45 -3.53 11.24
N ALA A 107 -19.93 -3.11 12.41
CA ALA A 107 -19.21 -2.19 13.27
C ALA A 107 -17.86 -2.80 13.68
N VAL A 108 -16.77 -2.09 13.39
CA VAL A 108 -15.40 -2.50 13.74
C VAL A 108 -14.99 -1.78 15.01
N GLY A 109 -15.23 -2.42 16.16
CA GLY A 109 -14.82 -1.90 17.47
C GLY A 109 -13.33 -2.12 17.78
N ARG A 110 -12.86 -1.55 18.90
CA ARG A 110 -11.46 -1.58 19.37
C ARG A 110 -10.86 -3.00 19.45
N LYS A 111 -11.65 -4.00 19.87
CA LYS A 111 -11.23 -5.42 19.90
C LYS A 111 -10.93 -5.98 18.50
N ALA A 112 -11.78 -5.67 17.52
CA ALA A 112 -11.62 -6.13 16.15
C ALA A 112 -10.44 -5.44 15.45
N LEU A 113 -10.31 -4.12 15.64
CA LEU A 113 -9.14 -3.33 15.21
C LEU A 113 -7.84 -3.92 15.79
N SER A 114 -7.78 -4.15 17.10
CA SER A 114 -6.58 -4.71 17.73
C SER A 114 -6.24 -6.11 17.20
N ALA A 115 -7.24 -6.97 16.96
CA ALA A 115 -7.02 -8.29 16.37
C ALA A 115 -6.51 -8.21 14.92
N GLY A 116 -7.05 -7.29 14.11
CA GLY A 116 -6.60 -7.03 12.75
C GLY A 116 -5.14 -6.56 12.71
N LEU A 117 -4.81 -5.53 13.50
CA LEU A 117 -3.44 -4.98 13.56
C LEU A 117 -2.41 -6.00 14.09
N ARG A 118 -2.80 -6.87 15.02
CA ARG A 118 -1.95 -8.00 15.45
C ARG A 118 -1.69 -8.99 14.32
N THR A 119 -2.68 -9.20 13.45
CA THR A 119 -2.54 -10.07 12.28
C THR A 119 -1.60 -9.46 11.25
N ASP A 120 -1.68 -8.15 11.00
CA ASP A 120 -0.75 -7.43 10.12
C ASP A 120 0.69 -7.49 10.64
N GLY A 121 0.87 -7.29 11.96
CA GLY A 121 2.17 -7.42 12.62
C GLY A 121 2.73 -8.84 12.53
N LEU A 122 1.89 -9.87 12.75
CA LEU A 122 2.29 -11.26 12.58
C LEU A 122 2.66 -11.59 11.13
N GLY A 123 1.87 -11.10 10.17
CA GLY A 123 2.17 -11.25 8.75
C GLY A 123 3.51 -10.63 8.39
N THR A 124 3.80 -9.43 8.90
CA THR A 124 5.09 -8.75 8.70
C THR A 124 6.25 -9.52 9.33
N LEU A 125 6.07 -10.08 10.53
CA LEU A 125 7.08 -10.93 11.17
C LEU A 125 7.39 -12.17 10.33
N ILE A 126 6.34 -12.88 9.88
CA ILE A 126 6.49 -14.06 8.99
C ILE A 126 7.16 -13.64 7.68
N GLY A 127 6.75 -12.50 7.10
CA GLY A 127 7.38 -11.91 5.92
C GLY A 127 8.87 -11.71 6.10
N GLY A 128 9.29 -11.11 7.22
CA GLY A 128 10.70 -10.91 7.55
C GLY A 128 11.49 -12.22 7.66
N ILE A 129 10.91 -13.28 8.24
CA ILE A 129 11.52 -14.62 8.28
C ILE A 129 11.76 -15.17 6.87
N PHE A 130 10.81 -14.95 5.95
CA PHE A 130 10.92 -15.34 4.55
C PHE A 130 11.51 -14.23 3.65
N ASN A 131 12.21 -13.27 4.25
CA ASN A 131 12.94 -12.18 3.58
C ASN A 131 12.10 -11.25 2.68
N THR A 132 10.85 -10.99 3.07
CA THR A 132 9.95 -10.02 2.44
C THR A 132 9.85 -8.73 3.24
N PHE A 133 9.31 -7.69 2.61
CA PHE A 133 9.00 -6.38 3.19
C PHE A 133 7.73 -6.39 4.06
N PRO A 134 7.52 -5.36 4.90
CA PRO A 134 6.30 -5.21 5.68
C PRO A 134 5.02 -5.24 4.84
N TYR A 135 3.98 -5.88 5.35
CA TYR A 135 2.69 -5.99 4.68
C TYR A 135 1.65 -5.04 5.29
N THR A 136 0.71 -4.60 4.45
CA THR A 136 -0.42 -3.74 4.84
C THR A 136 -1.69 -4.23 4.15
N SER A 137 -2.85 -3.85 4.69
CA SER A 137 -4.14 -4.15 4.08
C SER A 137 -4.29 -3.42 2.73
N PHE A 138 -4.53 -4.17 1.65
CA PHE A 138 -4.53 -3.62 0.29
C PHE A 138 -5.84 -2.93 -0.06
N SER A 139 -5.79 -1.62 -0.37
CA SER A 139 -6.98 -0.81 -0.58
C SER A 139 -7.81 -1.19 -1.81
N GLN A 140 -7.16 -1.73 -2.84
CA GLN A 140 -7.84 -2.26 -4.02
C GLN A 140 -8.76 -3.43 -3.68
N ASN A 141 -8.40 -4.27 -2.71
CA ASN A 141 -9.24 -5.41 -2.31
C ASN A 141 -10.52 -4.94 -1.61
N VAL A 142 -10.43 -3.87 -0.80
CA VAL A 142 -11.61 -3.25 -0.18
C VAL A 142 -12.51 -2.62 -1.24
N GLY A 143 -11.94 -1.89 -2.21
CA GLY A 143 -12.70 -1.37 -3.35
C GLY A 143 -13.42 -2.46 -4.14
N LEU A 144 -12.76 -3.60 -4.35
CA LEU A 144 -13.32 -4.75 -5.05
C LEU A 144 -14.54 -5.34 -4.35
N VAL A 145 -14.54 -5.40 -3.01
CA VAL A 145 -15.72 -5.85 -2.24
C VAL A 145 -16.92 -4.94 -2.49
N GLY A 146 -16.71 -3.64 -2.66
CA GLY A 146 -17.77 -2.67 -2.95
C GLY A 146 -18.38 -2.84 -4.32
N VAL A 147 -17.55 -3.11 -5.32
CA VAL A 147 -18.00 -3.29 -6.71
C VAL A 147 -18.64 -4.66 -6.92
N THR A 148 -18.05 -5.71 -6.34
CA THR A 148 -18.53 -7.10 -6.52
C THR A 148 -19.68 -7.47 -5.59
N GLY A 149 -19.82 -6.78 -4.46
CA GLY A 149 -20.75 -7.15 -3.40
C GLY A 149 -20.39 -8.45 -2.67
N VAL A 150 -19.28 -9.12 -3.04
CA VAL A 150 -18.88 -10.39 -2.46
C VAL A 150 -18.12 -10.14 -1.15
N LYS A 151 -18.83 -10.29 -0.03
CA LYS A 151 -18.31 -10.03 1.33
C LYS A 151 -17.76 -11.29 2.03
N SER A 152 -17.61 -12.39 1.31
CA SER A 152 -17.21 -13.68 1.89
C SER A 152 -15.71 -13.74 2.18
N ARG A 153 -15.34 -13.98 3.45
CA ARG A 153 -13.94 -14.18 3.88
C ARG A 153 -13.25 -15.35 3.18
N PHE A 154 -14.02 -16.36 2.73
CA PHE A 154 -13.46 -17.54 2.06
C PHE A 154 -12.83 -17.20 0.70
N VAL A 155 -13.26 -16.11 0.06
CA VAL A 155 -12.62 -15.62 -1.17
C VAL A 155 -11.20 -15.16 -0.89
N CYS A 156 -10.99 -14.43 0.20
CA CYS A 156 -9.66 -14.00 0.63
C CYS A 156 -8.77 -15.19 1.02
N VAL A 157 -9.33 -16.19 1.72
CA VAL A 157 -8.60 -17.42 2.08
C VAL A 157 -8.17 -18.19 0.83
N ALA A 158 -9.09 -18.40 -0.13
CA ALA A 158 -8.77 -19.05 -1.40
C ALA A 158 -7.70 -18.26 -2.19
N GLY A 159 -7.80 -16.93 -2.23
CA GLY A 159 -6.79 -16.08 -2.83
C GLY A 159 -5.41 -16.24 -2.17
N GLY A 160 -5.35 -16.29 -0.84
CA GLY A 160 -4.12 -16.54 -0.10
C GLY A 160 -3.52 -17.91 -0.40
N VAL A 161 -4.33 -18.97 -0.46
CA VAL A 161 -3.87 -20.32 -0.85
C VAL A 161 -3.33 -20.33 -2.27
N ILE A 162 -4.00 -19.67 -3.21
CA ILE A 162 -3.52 -19.54 -4.59
C ILE A 162 -2.16 -18.83 -4.61
N LEU A 163 -2.02 -17.71 -3.89
CA LEU A 163 -0.75 -16.97 -3.82
C LEU A 163 0.38 -17.79 -3.20
N ILE A 164 0.09 -18.61 -2.18
CA ILE A 164 1.08 -19.55 -1.61
C ILE A 164 1.54 -20.55 -2.67
N ILE A 165 0.61 -21.17 -3.41
CA ILE A 165 0.94 -22.12 -4.46
C ILE A 165 1.78 -21.46 -5.56
N LEU A 166 1.39 -20.26 -6.00
CA LEU A 166 2.15 -19.51 -7.02
C LEU A 166 3.54 -19.10 -6.52
N GLY A 167 3.68 -18.77 -5.23
CA GLY A 167 4.96 -18.45 -4.60
C GLY A 167 5.95 -19.63 -4.56
N LEU A 168 5.45 -20.87 -4.58
CA LEU A 168 6.26 -22.09 -4.65
C LEU A 168 6.69 -22.46 -6.08
N ILE A 169 6.36 -21.62 -7.08
CA ILE A 169 6.69 -21.85 -8.50
C ILE A 169 7.68 -20.77 -8.97
N PRO A 170 9.01 -21.00 -8.86
CA PRO A 170 10.04 -20.04 -9.25
C PRO A 170 9.96 -19.56 -10.69
N LYS A 171 9.42 -20.39 -11.60
CA LYS A 171 9.21 -19.99 -13.00
C LYS A 171 8.32 -18.76 -13.14
N LEU A 172 7.31 -18.61 -12.27
CA LEU A 172 6.46 -17.43 -12.30
C LEU A 172 7.22 -16.19 -11.81
N ALA A 173 8.05 -16.34 -10.78
CA ALA A 173 8.93 -15.27 -10.32
C ALA A 173 9.93 -14.85 -11.42
N ALA A 174 10.57 -15.80 -12.09
CA ALA A 174 11.49 -15.53 -13.20
C ALA A 174 10.79 -14.88 -14.40
N LEU A 175 9.52 -15.24 -14.68
CA LEU A 175 8.73 -14.60 -15.72
C LEU A 175 8.41 -13.14 -15.39
N VAL A 176 8.04 -12.87 -14.14
CA VAL A 176 7.80 -11.50 -13.67
C VAL A 176 9.10 -10.69 -13.66
N GLU A 177 10.24 -11.29 -13.29
CA GLU A 177 11.56 -10.67 -13.35
C GLU A 177 11.96 -10.30 -14.79
N ALA A 178 11.54 -11.09 -15.78
CA ALA A 178 11.82 -10.80 -17.18
C ALA A 178 11.10 -9.54 -17.71
N LEU A 179 10.09 -9.03 -17.00
CA LEU A 179 9.36 -7.83 -17.42
C LEU A 179 10.24 -6.58 -17.31
N PRO A 180 10.33 -5.76 -18.38
CA PRO A 180 11.08 -4.53 -18.32
C PRO A 180 10.47 -3.56 -17.30
N THR A 181 11.32 -2.81 -16.60
CA THR A 181 10.89 -1.76 -15.65
C THR A 181 9.97 -0.72 -16.27
N ALA A 182 10.02 -0.51 -17.59
CA ALA A 182 9.10 0.34 -18.33
C ALA A 182 7.63 -0.16 -18.26
N VAL A 183 7.39 -1.47 -18.34
CA VAL A 183 6.04 -2.04 -18.20
C VAL A 183 5.52 -1.82 -16.79
N LEU A 184 6.38 -2.11 -15.80
CA LEU A 184 6.07 -1.90 -14.39
C LEU A 184 5.87 -0.42 -14.05
N GLY A 185 6.55 0.50 -14.71
CA GLY A 185 6.38 1.95 -14.52
C GLY A 185 4.99 2.44 -14.96
N GLY A 186 4.47 1.94 -16.08
CA GLY A 186 3.12 2.27 -16.54
C GLY A 186 2.03 1.78 -15.59
N ALA A 187 2.17 0.55 -15.10
CA ALA A 187 1.29 0.00 -14.07
C ALA A 187 1.46 0.69 -12.71
N GLY A 188 2.71 1.00 -12.34
CA GLY A 188 3.09 1.68 -11.11
C GLY A 188 2.43 3.06 -10.99
N LEU A 189 2.35 3.81 -12.08
CA LEU A 189 1.64 5.10 -12.09
C LEU A 189 0.19 4.97 -11.62
N VAL A 190 -0.51 3.95 -12.09
CA VAL A 190 -1.90 3.67 -11.68
C VAL A 190 -1.96 3.21 -10.23
N MET A 191 -1.09 2.27 -9.83
CA MET A 191 -1.09 1.73 -8.47
C MET A 191 -0.76 2.80 -7.43
N PHE A 192 0.33 3.56 -7.60
CA PHE A 192 0.70 4.63 -6.69
C PHE A 192 -0.29 5.81 -6.73
N GLY A 193 -0.84 6.12 -7.92
CA GLY A 193 -1.90 7.13 -8.04
C GLY A 193 -3.16 6.77 -7.27
N MET A 194 -3.57 5.49 -7.29
CA MET A 194 -4.71 4.99 -6.53
C MET A 194 -4.48 5.05 -5.01
N VAL A 195 -3.25 4.81 -4.54
CA VAL A 195 -2.88 4.99 -3.12
C VAL A 195 -3.08 6.45 -2.71
N ALA A 196 -2.56 7.40 -3.49
CA ALA A 196 -2.76 8.83 -3.23
C ALA A 196 -4.25 9.23 -3.24
N ALA A 197 -5.02 8.74 -4.21
CA ALA A 197 -6.46 8.99 -4.30
C ALA A 197 -7.24 8.42 -3.10
N THR A 198 -6.84 7.24 -2.61
CA THR A 198 -7.43 6.63 -1.40
C THR A 198 -7.13 7.48 -0.16
N GLY A 199 -5.91 8.01 -0.04
CA GLY A 199 -5.58 8.97 1.02
C GLY A 199 -6.47 10.21 1.01
N ILE A 200 -6.73 10.79 -0.18
CA ILE A 200 -7.66 11.93 -0.34
C ILE A 200 -9.08 11.55 0.08
N ARG A 201 -9.55 10.35 -0.30
CA ARG A 201 -10.87 9.84 0.11
C ARG A 201 -10.97 9.72 1.63
N ILE A 202 -9.94 9.23 2.32
CA ILE A 202 -9.92 9.18 3.78
C ILE A 202 -9.97 10.60 4.37
N LEU A 203 -9.18 11.54 3.84
CA LEU A 203 -9.21 12.93 4.30
C LEU A 203 -10.59 13.58 4.12
N SER A 204 -11.38 13.16 3.14
CA SER A 204 -12.73 13.69 2.92
C SER A 204 -13.72 13.42 4.06
N THR A 205 -13.42 12.48 4.97
CA THR A 205 -14.24 12.23 6.16
C THR A 205 -13.93 13.18 7.31
N VAL A 206 -12.89 14.02 7.19
CA VAL A 206 -12.49 14.98 8.22
C VAL A 206 -13.30 16.27 8.08
N ASP A 207 -13.77 16.82 9.20
CA ASP A 207 -14.43 18.13 9.21
C ASP A 207 -13.41 19.26 9.02
N PHE A 208 -13.34 19.78 7.79
CA PHE A 208 -12.56 20.97 7.44
C PHE A 208 -13.38 22.27 7.48
N LYS A 209 -14.72 22.18 7.64
CA LYS A 209 -15.61 23.36 7.60
C LYS A 209 -15.73 24.01 8.97
N SER A 210 -16.00 23.23 10.00
CA SER A 210 -16.22 23.75 11.35
C SER A 210 -14.91 23.89 12.13
N ASN A 211 -13.94 23.00 11.88
CA ASN A 211 -12.63 23.04 12.52
C ASN A 211 -11.52 23.46 11.53
N ARG A 212 -11.22 24.77 11.49
CA ARG A 212 -10.16 25.33 10.63
C ARG A 212 -8.77 24.77 10.94
N ASN A 213 -8.53 24.28 12.15
CA ASN A 213 -7.22 23.76 12.54
C ASN A 213 -6.86 22.48 11.77
N ASN A 214 -7.87 21.66 11.42
CA ASN A 214 -7.67 20.44 10.63
C ASN A 214 -7.02 20.73 9.27
N LEU A 215 -7.38 21.85 8.64
CA LEU A 215 -6.76 22.24 7.37
C LEU A 215 -5.28 22.62 7.54
N PHE A 216 -4.92 23.31 8.63
CA PHE A 216 -3.53 23.63 8.95
C PHE A 216 -2.70 22.37 9.23
N ILE A 217 -3.26 21.42 9.99
CA ILE A 217 -2.60 20.15 10.30
C ILE A 217 -2.24 19.42 9.00
N VAL A 218 -3.20 19.26 8.08
CA VAL A 218 -3.00 18.58 6.81
C VAL A 218 -1.99 19.30 5.93
N ALA A 219 -2.10 20.63 5.79
CA ALA A 219 -1.20 21.41 4.95
C ALA A 219 0.26 21.32 5.40
N ILE A 220 0.52 21.45 6.70
CA ILE A 220 1.87 21.39 7.26
C ILE A 220 2.41 19.96 7.21
N ALA A 221 1.59 18.95 7.53
CA ALA A 221 2.00 17.56 7.47
C ALA A 221 2.41 17.13 6.04
N LEU A 222 1.60 17.49 5.03
CA LEU A 222 1.94 17.25 3.63
C LEU A 222 3.22 17.99 3.22
N GLY A 223 3.35 19.26 3.60
CA GLY A 223 4.55 20.06 3.32
C GLY A 223 5.82 19.42 3.89
N LEU A 224 5.79 19.02 5.16
CA LEU A 224 6.91 18.34 5.81
C LEU A 224 7.21 16.97 5.18
N GLY A 225 6.18 16.21 4.82
CA GLY A 225 6.36 14.91 4.16
C GLY A 225 6.98 14.99 2.77
N MET A 226 6.82 16.11 2.07
CA MET A 226 7.44 16.33 0.76
C MET A 226 8.90 16.84 0.84
N ILE A 227 9.41 17.23 2.02
CA ILE A 227 10.77 17.76 2.15
C ILE A 227 11.84 16.83 1.56
N PRO A 228 11.85 15.52 1.81
CA PRO A 228 12.89 14.64 1.27
C PRO A 228 12.89 14.57 -0.25
N LEU A 229 11.72 14.78 -0.88
CA LEU A 229 11.54 14.81 -2.33
C LEU A 229 11.97 16.14 -2.94
N ILE A 230 11.58 17.26 -2.33
CA ILE A 230 11.79 18.62 -2.87
C ILE A 230 13.19 19.14 -2.55
N ALA A 231 13.73 18.78 -1.38
CA ALA A 231 15.01 19.26 -0.87
C ALA A 231 15.87 18.08 -0.35
N PRO A 232 16.36 17.19 -1.24
CA PRO A 232 17.10 15.98 -0.83
C PRO A 232 18.40 16.28 -0.07
N ASN A 233 18.96 17.48 -0.24
CA ASN A 233 20.15 17.93 0.47
C ASN A 233 19.87 18.55 1.85
N PHE A 234 18.61 18.64 2.29
CA PHE A 234 18.24 19.21 3.58
C PHE A 234 18.95 18.54 4.77
N LYS A 235 19.27 17.25 4.63
CA LYS A 235 20.02 16.45 5.61
C LYS A 235 21.43 16.96 5.93
N GLN A 236 22.03 17.80 5.08
CA GLN A 236 23.36 18.38 5.32
C GLN A 236 23.43 19.22 6.61
N TRP A 237 22.28 19.72 7.06
CA TRP A 237 22.15 20.53 8.27
C TRP A 237 21.78 19.72 9.52
N LEU A 238 21.74 18.38 9.42
CA LEU A 238 21.24 17.50 10.48
C LEU A 238 22.26 16.40 10.86
N PRO A 239 22.23 15.92 12.12
CA PRO A 239 23.06 14.81 12.58
C PRO A 239 22.91 13.56 11.70
N HIS A 240 24.02 12.88 11.39
CA HIS A 240 24.00 11.72 10.49
C HIS A 240 23.16 10.57 11.04
N GLY A 241 23.08 10.44 12.37
CA GLY A 241 22.30 9.39 13.03
C GLY A 241 20.78 9.47 12.82
N ILE A 242 20.22 10.59 12.34
CA ILE A 242 18.77 10.73 12.08
C ILE A 242 18.42 10.80 10.60
N HIS A 243 19.41 10.67 9.70
CA HIS A 243 19.18 10.70 8.26
C HIS A 243 18.12 9.68 7.81
N PRO A 244 18.13 8.41 8.27
CA PRO A 244 17.10 7.45 7.86
C PRO A 244 15.66 7.86 8.23
N LEU A 245 15.51 8.56 9.37
CA LEU A 245 14.21 9.04 9.83
C LEU A 245 13.74 10.23 9.00
N ILE A 246 14.65 11.16 8.71
CA ILE A 246 14.31 12.39 7.98
C ILE A 246 14.12 12.13 6.49
N GLU A 247 14.80 11.14 5.92
CA GLU A 247 14.59 10.75 4.52
C GLU A 247 13.22 10.10 4.30
N SER A 248 12.56 9.62 5.35
CA SER A 248 11.21 9.06 5.28
C SER A 248 10.15 10.17 5.28
N GLY A 249 9.72 10.57 4.08
CA GLY A 249 8.64 11.57 3.93
C GLY A 249 7.33 11.15 4.59
N ILE A 250 7.01 9.86 4.55
CA ILE A 250 5.82 9.30 5.20
C ILE A 250 5.91 9.47 6.73
N LEU A 251 7.10 9.23 7.31
CA LEU A 251 7.32 9.42 8.73
C LEU A 251 7.15 10.89 9.14
N LEU A 252 7.79 11.80 8.40
CA LEU A 252 7.70 13.24 8.67
C LEU A 252 6.26 13.73 8.62
N ALA A 253 5.49 13.29 7.62
CA ALA A 253 4.07 13.62 7.52
C ALA A 253 3.26 13.10 8.71
N ALA A 254 3.46 11.83 9.09
CA ALA A 254 2.72 11.21 10.17
C ALA A 254 3.03 11.86 11.54
N VAL A 255 4.30 12.06 11.87
CA VAL A 255 4.72 12.71 13.12
C VAL A 255 4.18 14.13 13.18
N ALA A 256 4.30 14.91 12.10
CA ALA A 256 3.74 16.25 12.03
C ALA A 256 2.23 16.26 12.23
N ALA A 257 1.50 15.37 11.55
CA ALA A 257 0.06 15.27 11.68
C ALA A 257 -0.36 14.97 13.12
N VAL A 258 0.28 13.98 13.77
CA VAL A 258 -0.03 13.60 15.16
C VAL A 258 0.28 14.72 16.13
N VAL A 259 1.48 15.32 16.05
CA VAL A 259 1.90 16.40 16.96
C VAL A 259 1.02 17.64 16.79
N LEU A 260 0.72 18.04 15.56
CA LEU A 260 -0.15 19.19 15.31
C LEU A 260 -1.61 18.91 15.71
N ASN A 261 -2.09 17.68 15.50
CA ASN A 261 -3.42 17.30 15.97
C ASN A 261 -3.51 17.34 17.49
N LEU A 262 -2.51 16.84 18.21
CA LEU A 262 -2.43 16.95 19.67
C LEU A 262 -2.35 18.41 20.14
N TYR A 263 -1.60 19.26 19.42
CA TYR A 263 -1.47 20.67 19.75
C TYR A 263 -2.78 21.47 19.54
N PHE A 264 -3.45 21.29 18.40
CA PHE A 264 -4.64 22.07 18.05
C PHE A 264 -5.94 21.50 18.59
N ASN A 265 -6.07 20.16 18.60
CA ASN A 265 -7.32 19.48 18.97
C ASN A 265 -7.22 18.79 20.35
N GLY A 266 -6.04 18.78 20.98
CA GLY A 266 -5.83 18.20 22.31
C GLY A 266 -5.84 16.67 22.33
N THR A 267 -5.77 16.12 23.54
CA THR A 267 -6.11 14.71 23.79
C THR A 267 -7.58 14.65 24.19
N ARG A 268 -8.41 14.03 23.36
CA ARG A 268 -9.80 13.72 23.73
C ARG A 268 -9.83 12.55 24.70
N SER A 269 -10.80 12.55 25.61
CA SER A 269 -10.95 11.49 26.62
C SER A 269 -11.24 10.14 25.96
N GLU A 270 -10.87 9.01 26.58
CA GLU A 270 -11.21 7.67 26.06
C GLU A 270 -12.73 7.51 25.81
N ALA A 271 -13.57 8.24 26.57
CA ALA A 271 -15.01 8.27 26.36
C ALA A 271 -15.42 8.93 25.03
N ASP A 272 -14.75 9.99 24.61
CA ASP A 272 -15.03 10.70 23.36
C ASP A 272 -14.56 9.88 22.15
N ALA A 273 -13.46 9.14 22.28
CA ALA A 273 -12.96 8.25 21.23
C ALA A 273 -13.89 7.04 21.01
N ASP A 274 -14.45 6.47 22.08
CA ASP A 274 -15.44 5.40 21.99
C ASP A 274 -16.77 5.90 21.43
N ASP A 275 -17.16 7.14 21.71
CA ASP A 275 -18.38 7.74 21.17
C ASP A 275 -18.23 8.19 19.71
N GLU A 276 -17.07 8.71 19.27
CA GLU A 276 -16.81 8.94 17.83
C GLU A 276 -16.70 7.64 17.03
N LEU A 277 -16.14 6.57 17.61
CA LEU A 277 -16.16 5.25 16.97
C LEU A 277 -17.59 4.71 16.82
N LYS A 278 -18.47 4.99 17.80
CA LYS A 278 -19.90 4.67 17.70
C LYS A 278 -20.66 5.60 16.76
N GLU A 279 -20.30 6.88 16.69
CA GLU A 279 -20.92 7.87 15.80
C GLU A 279 -20.52 7.63 14.34
N ALA A 280 -19.24 7.36 14.08
CA ALA A 280 -18.79 6.88 12.77
C ALA A 280 -19.51 5.58 12.37
N ALA A 281 -19.78 4.69 13.33
CA ALA A 281 -20.59 3.49 13.12
C ALA A 281 -22.10 3.76 12.98
N SER A 282 -22.64 4.88 13.49
CA SER A 282 -24.08 5.18 13.47
C SER A 282 -24.51 6.06 12.29
N VAL A 283 -23.65 6.96 11.81
CA VAL A 283 -23.84 7.71 10.55
C VAL A 283 -23.87 6.76 9.34
N SER A 284 -23.31 5.55 9.48
CA SER A 284 -23.39 4.45 8.50
C SER A 284 -24.76 3.75 8.43
N GLY A 285 -25.68 4.02 9.38
CA GLY A 285 -27.00 3.38 9.44
C GLY A 285 -28.12 4.09 8.69
N SER A 286 -27.89 5.26 8.09
CA SER A 286 -28.93 6.09 7.47
C SER A 286 -28.88 6.19 5.93
N HIS A 287 -28.11 5.33 5.24
CA HIS A 287 -28.06 5.30 3.78
C HIS A 287 -28.15 3.88 3.19
#